data_AF-A0A433EU18-F1
#
_entry.id   AF-A0A433EU18-F1
#
_cell.length_a   1.000
_cell.length_b   1.000
_cell.length_c   1.000
_cell.angle_alpha   90.00
_cell.angle_beta   90.00
_cell.angle_gamma   90.00
#
_symmetry.space_group_name_H-M   'P 1'
#
loop_
_entity.id
_entity.type
_entity.pdbx_description
1 polymer ?
#
loop_
_entity_poly.entity_id
_entity_poly.type
_entity_poly.pdbx_seq_one_letter_code
_entity_poly.pdbx_strand_id
1 'polypeptide(L)'
;MNTEIDPAVFRKRQVNALKAHYKACFDSYQQWADTGYQYPQPNTPPFPEICRGMKCGAKTRSGHPCKNDGTSYSNGRCKFHGGASTGPVTKEGKNKSAANGIKRKRENSTS
;
A
#
# COMPACT_ATOMS: atom_id res chain seq x y z
N MET A 1 25.92 -4.86 18.70
CA MET A 1 25.90 -3.97 17.52
C MET A 1 24.45 -3.86 17.05
N ASN A 2 23.75 -2.78 17.40
CA ASN A 2 22.40 -2.54 16.91
C ASN A 2 22.51 -2.02 15.47
N THR A 3 22.39 -2.92 14.49
CA THR A 3 22.26 -2.49 13.09
C THR A 3 20.90 -1.84 12.93
N GLU A 4 20.86 -0.52 12.94
CA GLU A 4 19.69 0.25 12.54
C GLU A 4 19.29 -0.20 11.13
N ILE A 5 18.07 -0.73 11.00
CA ILE A 5 17.56 -1.20 9.71
C ILE A 5 17.29 0.04 8.86
N ASP A 6 17.85 0.07 7.64
CA ASP A 6 17.59 1.11 6.64
C ASP A 6 16.07 1.41 6.56
N PRO A 7 15.64 2.69 6.68
CA PRO A 7 14.22 3.05 6.69
C PRO A 7 13.44 2.61 5.44
N ALA A 8 14.07 2.57 4.26
CA ALA A 8 13.45 2.10 3.04
C ALA A 8 13.29 0.57 3.05
N VAL A 9 14.27 -0.16 3.58
CA VAL A 9 14.18 -1.61 3.79
C VAL A 9 13.05 -1.94 4.78
N PHE A 10 12.99 -1.23 5.91
CA PHE A 10 11.92 -1.38 6.89
C PHE A 10 10.54 -1.10 6.26
N ARG A 11 10.41 -0.01 5.50
CA ARG A 11 9.18 0.33 4.79
C ARG A 11 8.76 -0.75 3.79
N LYS A 12 9.71 -1.37 3.08
CA LYS A 12 9.43 -2.48 2.16
C LYS A 12 8.90 -3.70 2.90
N ARG A 13 9.47 -4.04 4.07
CA ARG A 13 8.99 -5.12 4.94
C ARG A 13 7.55 -4.86 5.41
N GLN A 14 7.25 -3.63 5.85
CA GLN A 14 5.89 -3.22 6.21
C GLN A 14 4.89 -3.43 5.07
N VAL A 15 5.19 -2.96 3.85
CA VAL A 15 4.28 -3.13 2.69
C VAL A 15 4.05 -4.60 2.39
N ASN A 16 5.11 -5.41 2.40
CA ASN A 16 4.99 -6.83 2.10
C ASN A 16 4.12 -7.55 3.13
N ALA A 17 4.31 -7.25 4.42
CA ALA A 17 3.48 -7.79 5.49
C ALA A 17 2.01 -7.36 5.36
N LEU A 18 1.77 -6.08 5.04
CA LEU A 18 0.42 -5.56 4.83
C LEU A 18 -0.28 -6.24 3.63
N LYS A 19 0.41 -6.39 2.50
CA LYS A 19 -0.11 -7.12 1.33
C LYS A 19 -0.46 -8.57 1.68
N ALA A 20 0.43 -9.26 2.40
CA ALA A 20 0.19 -10.63 2.83
C ALA A 20 -1.06 -10.74 3.72
N HIS A 21 -1.22 -9.83 4.69
CA HIS A 21 -2.39 -9.80 5.56
C HIS A 21 -3.70 -9.57 4.79
N TYR A 22 -3.76 -8.55 3.92
CA TYR A 22 -4.95 -8.30 3.10
C TYR A 22 -5.28 -9.47 2.17
N LYS A 23 -4.27 -10.13 1.61
CA LYS A 23 -4.47 -11.35 0.81
C LYS A 23 -5.06 -12.46 1.67
N ALA A 24 -4.49 -12.72 2.84
CA ALA A 24 -4.97 -13.78 3.73
C ALA A 24 -6.40 -13.50 4.25
N CYS A 25 -6.74 -12.25 4.57
CA CYS A 25 -8.13 -11.87 4.88
C CYS A 25 -9.09 -12.11 3.70
N PHE A 26 -8.66 -11.78 2.47
CA PHE A 26 -9.45 -12.06 1.27
C PHE A 26 -9.62 -13.57 1.06
N ASP A 27 -8.56 -14.36 1.22
CA ASP A 27 -8.62 -15.82 1.10
C ASP A 27 -9.58 -16.43 2.15
N SER A 28 -9.53 -15.97 3.42
CA SER A 28 -10.49 -16.38 4.47
C SER A 28 -11.94 -16.04 4.09
N TYR A 29 -12.16 -14.86 3.49
CA TYR A 29 -13.49 -14.46 3.03
C TYR A 29 -13.98 -15.32 1.86
N GLN A 30 -13.11 -15.63 0.89
CA GLN A 30 -13.45 -16.52 -0.22
C GLN A 30 -13.82 -17.92 0.30
N GLN A 31 -13.05 -18.47 1.24
CA GLN A 31 -13.39 -19.74 1.88
C GLN A 31 -14.79 -19.70 2.52
N TRP A 32 -15.14 -18.59 3.20
CA TRP A 32 -16.46 -18.46 3.79
C TRP A 32 -17.56 -18.39 2.72
N ALA A 33 -17.33 -17.66 1.63
CA ALA A 33 -18.24 -17.60 0.49
C ALA A 33 -18.44 -18.99 -0.14
N ASP A 34 -17.37 -19.76 -0.32
CA ASP A 34 -17.42 -21.11 -0.89
C ASP A 34 -18.22 -22.10 -0.03
N THR A 35 -18.23 -21.91 1.29
CA THR A 35 -19.10 -22.70 2.19
C THR A 35 -20.57 -22.29 2.11
N GLY A 36 -20.91 -21.22 1.40
CA GLY A 36 -22.24 -20.62 1.43
C GLY A 36 -22.50 -19.81 2.71
N TYR A 37 -21.46 -19.16 3.23
CA TYR A 37 -21.50 -18.36 4.46
C TYR A 37 -21.94 -19.15 5.70
N GLN A 38 -21.55 -20.42 5.82
CA GLN A 38 -21.88 -21.24 6.98
C GLN A 38 -21.25 -20.70 8.26
N TYR A 39 -21.94 -20.88 9.38
CA TYR A 39 -21.42 -20.54 10.70
C TYR A 39 -20.69 -21.75 11.32
N PRO A 40 -19.55 -21.56 12.01
CA PRO A 40 -18.87 -20.30 12.26
C PRO A 40 -18.06 -19.80 11.07
N GLN A 41 -17.88 -18.48 11.00
CA GLN A 41 -16.95 -17.86 10.04
C GLN A 41 -15.52 -18.39 10.25
N PRO A 42 -14.72 -18.52 9.18
CA PRO A 42 -13.31 -18.88 9.30
C PRO A 42 -12.52 -17.81 10.07
N ASN A 43 -11.46 -18.25 10.73
CA ASN A 43 -10.58 -17.34 11.47
C ASN A 43 -9.86 -16.39 10.51
N THR A 44 -9.92 -15.08 10.78
CA THR A 44 -9.16 -14.08 10.04
C THR A 44 -7.77 -13.94 10.62
N PRO A 45 -6.73 -13.76 9.79
CA PRO A 45 -5.37 -13.63 10.28
C PRO A 45 -5.22 -12.35 11.12
N PRO A 46 -4.39 -12.37 12.19
CA PRO A 46 -4.15 -11.18 12.99
C PRO A 46 -3.44 -10.08 12.16
N PHE A 47 -3.63 -8.83 12.56
CA PHE A 47 -2.96 -7.70 11.92
C PHE A 47 -1.44 -7.75 12.16
N PRO A 48 -0.58 -7.51 11.15
CA PRO A 48 0.87 -7.60 11.33
C PRO A 48 1.42 -6.50 12.25
N GLU A 49 2.13 -6.89 13.32
CA GLU A 49 2.63 -5.95 14.32
C GLU A 49 3.63 -4.93 13.74
N ILE A 50 4.45 -5.35 12.77
CA ILE A 50 5.37 -4.46 12.03
C ILE A 50 4.66 -3.28 11.34
N CYS A 51 3.38 -3.42 11.03
CA CYS A 51 2.57 -2.40 10.38
C CYS A 51 1.84 -1.48 11.38
N ARG A 52 1.88 -1.76 12.68
CA ARG A 52 1.19 -0.93 13.67
C ARG A 52 1.76 0.49 13.66
N GLY A 53 0.88 1.48 13.54
CA GLY A 53 1.26 2.90 13.47
C GLY A 53 1.91 3.35 12.15
N MET A 54 2.00 2.47 11.14
CA MET A 54 2.60 2.77 9.84
C MET A 54 1.91 3.97 9.16
N LYS A 55 2.71 4.94 8.72
CA LYS A 55 2.23 6.13 8.01
C LYS A 55 2.37 5.99 6.50
N CYS A 56 1.53 6.71 5.76
CA CYS A 56 1.57 6.75 4.30
C CYS A 56 2.96 7.12 3.77
N GLY A 57 3.59 8.18 4.28
CA GLY A 57 4.96 8.57 3.94
C GLY A 57 5.17 9.03 2.48
N ALA A 58 4.10 9.25 1.71
CA ALA A 58 4.21 9.87 0.37
C ALA A 58 4.57 11.35 0.52
N LYS A 59 5.31 11.93 -0.44
CA LYS A 59 5.64 13.35 -0.41
C LYS A 59 4.37 14.18 -0.68
N THR A 60 4.02 15.07 0.25
CA THR A 60 2.90 15.99 0.09
C THR A 60 3.26 17.09 -0.92
N ARG A 61 2.25 17.89 -1.31
CA ARG A 61 2.47 19.10 -2.13
C ARG A 61 3.43 20.10 -1.48
N SER A 62 3.41 20.21 -0.15
CA SER A 62 4.34 21.06 0.63
C SER A 62 5.74 20.46 0.81
N GLY A 63 5.97 19.24 0.31
CA GLY A 63 7.29 18.61 0.30
C GLY A 63 7.61 17.73 1.50
N HIS A 64 6.73 17.63 2.50
CA HIS A 64 6.92 16.81 3.69
C HIS A 64 6.32 15.40 3.54
N PRO A 65 6.74 14.41 4.34
CA PRO A 65 6.10 13.08 4.35
C PRO A 65 4.66 13.13 4.86
N CYS A 66 3.75 12.42 4.18
CA CYS A 66 2.36 12.30 4.57
C CYS A 66 2.22 11.53 5.88
N LYS A 67 1.54 12.15 6.86
CA LYS A 67 1.33 11.62 8.22
C LYS A 67 0.04 10.81 8.39
N ASN A 68 -0.79 10.68 7.34
CA ASN A 68 -2.01 9.89 7.39
C ASN A 68 -1.69 8.40 7.57
N ASP A 69 -2.66 7.64 8.07
CA ASP A 69 -2.57 6.19 8.16
C ASP A 69 -2.20 5.58 6.80
N GLY A 70 -1.19 4.70 6.82
CA GLY A 70 -0.73 3.95 5.66
C GLY A 70 -1.31 2.53 5.60
N THR A 71 -2.01 2.08 6.64
CA THR A 71 -2.42 0.68 6.78
C THR A 71 -3.77 0.38 6.12
N SER A 72 -4.62 1.38 5.91
CA SER A 72 -5.96 1.25 5.32
C SER A 72 -6.00 0.58 3.93
N TYR A 73 -4.88 0.55 3.20
CA TYR A 73 -4.77 -0.07 1.88
C TYR A 73 -3.50 -0.90 1.77
N SER A 74 -3.57 -2.04 1.09
CA SER A 74 -2.47 -3.01 0.99
C SER A 74 -1.16 -2.46 0.40
N ASN A 75 -1.22 -1.39 -0.39
CA ASN A 75 -0.04 -0.75 -0.98
C ASN A 75 0.71 0.17 0.01
N GLY A 76 0.21 0.35 1.23
CA GLY A 76 0.83 1.18 2.25
C GLY A 76 0.58 2.68 2.08
N ARG A 77 -0.34 3.12 1.22
CA ARG A 77 -0.63 4.54 0.95
C ARG A 77 -2.05 4.90 1.39
N CYS A 78 -2.26 6.15 1.78
CA CYS A 78 -3.60 6.64 2.13
C CYS A 78 -4.44 6.94 0.88
N LYS A 79 -5.75 7.14 1.06
CA LYS A 79 -6.69 7.45 -0.05
C LYS A 79 -6.27 8.63 -0.93
N PHE A 80 -5.64 9.64 -0.35
CA PHE A 80 -5.19 10.85 -1.07
C PHE A 80 -3.89 10.66 -1.86
N HIS A 81 -3.16 9.57 -1.62
CA HIS A 81 -1.88 9.28 -2.27
C HIS A 81 -1.90 7.91 -2.97
N GLY A 82 -3.06 7.55 -3.54
CA GLY A 82 -3.20 6.34 -4.37
C GLY A 82 -3.49 5.06 -3.61
N GLY A 83 -3.82 5.12 -2.31
CA GLY A 83 -4.21 3.96 -1.51
C GLY A 83 -5.30 3.12 -2.15
N ALA A 84 -6.39 3.78 -2.59
CA ALA A 84 -7.53 3.13 -3.25
C ALA A 84 -7.29 2.81 -4.74
N SER A 85 -6.14 3.19 -5.31
CA SER A 85 -5.88 2.95 -6.73
C SER A 85 -5.48 1.49 -6.96
N THR A 86 -6.13 0.83 -7.93
CA THR A 86 -5.77 -0.50 -8.43
C THR A 86 -4.66 -0.45 -9.48
N GLY A 87 -4.25 0.75 -9.89
CA GLY A 87 -3.32 0.96 -11.00
C GLY A 87 -3.93 0.61 -12.36
N PRO A 88 -3.20 0.85 -13.46
CA PRO A 88 -3.66 0.48 -14.79
C PRO A 88 -3.64 -1.04 -14.98
N VAL A 89 -4.79 -1.61 -15.33
CA VAL A 89 -4.93 -3.06 -15.57
C VAL A 89 -4.63 -3.45 -17.03
N THR A 90 -4.77 -2.52 -17.98
CA THR A 90 -4.50 -2.75 -19.41
C THR A 90 -3.03 -2.51 -19.77
N LYS A 91 -2.55 -3.17 -20.85
CA LYS A 91 -1.19 -2.96 -21.37
C LYS A 91 -0.96 -1.50 -21.77
N GLU A 92 -1.91 -0.90 -22.47
CA GLU A 92 -1.84 0.51 -22.87
C GLU A 92 -1.78 1.44 -21.65
N GLY A 93 -2.61 1.20 -20.64
CA GLY A 93 -2.61 1.98 -19.41
C GLY A 93 -1.27 1.89 -18.65
N LYS A 94 -0.68 0.70 -18.59
CA LYS A 94 0.65 0.48 -18.00
C LYS A 94 1.72 1.27 -18.76
N ASN A 95 1.70 1.21 -20.10
CA ASN A 95 2.64 1.95 -20.94
C ASN A 95 2.52 3.47 -20.74
N LYS A 96 1.29 4.01 -20.71
CA LYS A 96 1.04 5.44 -20.45
C LYS A 96 1.55 5.86 -19.07
N SER A 97 1.29 5.06 -18.03
CA SER A 97 1.76 5.33 -16.68
C SER A 97 3.29 5.34 -16.58
N ALA A 98 3.97 4.37 -17.20
CA ALA A 98 5.42 4.32 -17.26
C ALA A 98 6.02 5.55 -17.96
N ALA A 99 5.43 5.98 -19.08
CA ALA A 99 5.88 7.16 -19.83
C ALA A 99 5.79 8.46 -19.01
N ASN A 100 4.81 8.59 -18.11
CA ASN A 100 4.66 9.78 -17.26
C ASN A 100 5.81 9.97 -16.28
N GLY A 101 6.45 8.89 -15.82
CA GLY A 101 7.60 8.97 -14.91
C GLY A 101 8.91 9.40 -15.57
N ILE A 102 9.00 9.28 -16.90
CA ILE A 102 10.20 9.58 -17.70
C ILE A 102 10.22 11.04 -18.14
N LYS A 103 9.05 11.70 -18.26
CA LYS A 103 8.98 13.12 -18.61
C LYS A 103 9.70 13.94 -17.53
N ARG A 104 10.74 14.67 -17.94
CA ARG A 104 11.47 15.58 -17.03
C ARG A 104 10.48 16.48 -16.31
N LYS A 105 10.60 16.56 -14.98
CA LYS A 105 9.83 17.52 -14.19
C LYS A 105 10.15 18.90 -14.76
N ARG A 106 9.14 19.62 -15.27
CA ARG A 106 9.33 21.00 -15.72
C ARG A 106 9.98 21.77 -14.58
N GLU A 107 11.14 22.35 -14.84
CA GLU A 107 11.81 23.24 -13.90
C GLU A 107 10.83 24.38 -13.63
N ASN A 108 10.53 24.62 -12.34
CA ASN A 108 9.46 25.54 -11.96
C ASN A 108 9.73 26.92 -12.57
N SER A 109 8.81 27.40 -13.40
CA SER A 109 8.71 28.81 -13.77
C SER A 109 8.44 29.60 -12.49
N THR A 110 9.46 30.25 -11.95
CA THR A 110 9.33 31.36 -11.01
C THR A 110 8.56 32.48 -11.71
N SER A 111 7.36 32.78 -11.21
CA SER A 111 6.70 34.08 -11.44
C SER A 111 7.18 35.07 -10.40
#